data_AF-A0A7K1ESU2-F1
#
_entry.id   AF-A0A7K1ESU2-F1
#
_cell.length_a   1.000
_cell.length_b   1.000
_cell.length_c   1.000
_cell.angle_alpha   90.00
_cell.angle_beta   90.00
_cell.angle_gamma   90.00
#
_symmetry.space_group_name_H-M   'P 1'
#
loop_
_entity.id
_entity.type
_entity.pdbx_description
1 polymer ?
#
loop_
_entity_poly.entity_id
_entity_poly.type
_entity_poly.pdbx_seq_one_letter_code
_entity_poly.pdbx_strand_id
1 'polypeptide(L)'
;KAENGDFVSLNLVARVNGEVVDGGTANNISYEVGSDKMLPGLDEALQGMSANETKTFQTELFGGEPGSGGEVGDVDVTLNAVKKRELPALDDSFAALASEFETLVELRADFKTRLERVKSLEQGAQARDLLVEQLLEKVEIPIPESYVLAETEEHLKGEGREADDAHRAEVDSDLRKSLKNNFLLDAIVDQEKVEVSEEELSEFIVRTSMRYGMPPEQFANEVAKAGQLSSLVADVARSKALAVVLGRAKIVDKKGKSVDIEALRPQLTQ
;
A
#
# COMPACT_ATOMS: atom_id res chain seq x y z
N LYS A 1 34.46 3.97 -17.36
CA LYS A 1 33.51 5.06 -17.67
C LYS A 1 32.20 4.73 -16.98
N ALA A 2 31.44 5.73 -16.55
CA ALA A 2 30.15 5.51 -15.90
C ALA A 2 29.13 4.96 -16.91
N GLU A 3 28.44 3.89 -16.51
CA GLU A 3 27.39 3.22 -17.27
C GLU A 3 26.15 3.04 -16.38
N ASN A 4 24.99 2.79 -16.97
CA ASN A 4 23.75 2.60 -16.21
C ASN A 4 23.90 1.42 -15.22
N GLY A 5 23.48 1.65 -13.97
CA GLY A 5 23.61 0.70 -12.85
C GLY A 5 24.93 0.78 -12.09
N ASP A 6 25.92 1.55 -12.55
CA ASP A 6 27.12 1.85 -11.75
C ASP A 6 26.78 2.86 -10.64
N PHE A 7 27.48 2.73 -9.52
CA PHE A 7 27.42 3.71 -8.42
C PHE A 7 28.58 4.68 -8.55
N VAL A 8 28.28 5.97 -8.60
CA VAL A 8 29.28 7.03 -8.71
C VAL A 8 29.37 7.88 -7.45
N SER A 9 30.56 8.39 -7.16
CA SER A 9 30.73 9.52 -6.23
C SER A 9 30.85 10.78 -7.07
N LEU A 10 30.03 11.79 -6.80
CA LEU A 10 30.02 13.03 -7.58
C LEU A 10 29.88 14.27 -6.70
N ASN A 11 30.27 15.41 -7.26
CA ASN A 11 29.97 16.74 -6.73
C ASN A 11 29.08 17.48 -7.73
N LEU A 12 28.11 18.24 -7.23
CA LEU A 12 27.23 19.11 -8.01
C LEU A 12 27.39 20.55 -7.55
N VAL A 13 27.41 21.47 -8.51
CA VAL A 13 27.28 22.91 -8.26
C VAL A 13 26.26 23.47 -9.23
N ALA A 14 25.11 23.91 -8.72
CA ALA A 14 24.04 24.53 -9.47
C ALA A 14 24.20 26.06 -9.50
N ARG A 15 24.00 26.65 -10.68
CA ARG A 15 24.14 28.08 -10.94
C ARG A 15 22.94 28.60 -11.72
N VAL A 16 22.48 29.80 -11.37
CA VAL A 16 21.50 30.57 -12.16
C VAL A 16 22.14 31.91 -12.50
N ASN A 17 22.11 32.29 -13.78
CA ASN A 17 22.76 33.52 -14.29
C ASN A 17 24.26 33.64 -13.91
N GLY A 18 24.96 32.50 -13.77
CA GLY A 18 26.38 32.44 -13.40
C GLY A 18 26.67 32.49 -11.89
N GLU A 19 25.67 32.77 -11.05
CA GLU A 19 25.79 32.77 -9.59
C GLU A 19 25.37 31.43 -9.01
N VAL A 20 26.09 30.95 -8.00
CA VAL A 20 25.75 29.69 -7.30
C VAL A 20 24.50 29.92 -6.47
N VAL A 21 23.48 29.08 -6.64
CA VAL A 21 22.24 29.17 -5.86
C VAL A 21 22.45 28.68 -4.43
N ASP A 22 21.73 29.25 -3.47
CA ASP A 22 21.80 28.81 -2.08
C ASP A 22 21.32 27.35 -1.95
N GLY A 23 22.06 26.53 -1.20
CA GLY A 23 21.86 25.07 -1.17
C GLY A 23 22.19 24.32 -2.47
N GLY A 24 22.63 25.00 -3.53
CA GLY A 24 22.93 24.41 -4.85
C GLY A 24 24.24 23.64 -4.95
N THR A 25 24.96 23.44 -3.85
CA THR A 25 26.22 22.69 -3.83
C THR A 25 26.07 21.42 -3.01
N ALA A 26 26.46 20.29 -3.60
CA ALA A 26 26.48 19.02 -2.90
C ALA A 26 27.74 18.23 -3.26
N ASN A 27 28.45 17.73 -2.25
CA ASN A 27 29.76 17.11 -2.42
C ASN A 27 29.74 15.64 -1.98
N ASN A 28 30.51 14.79 -2.68
CA ASN A 28 30.69 13.36 -2.42
C ASN A 28 29.37 12.57 -2.33
N ILE A 29 28.40 12.92 -3.17
CA ILE A 29 27.13 12.22 -3.25
C ILE A 29 27.36 10.87 -3.91
N SER A 30 26.83 9.81 -3.29
CA SER A 30 26.74 8.50 -3.92
C SER A 30 25.46 8.43 -4.74
N TYR A 31 25.57 8.15 -6.03
CA TYR A 31 24.44 8.14 -6.96
C TYR A 31 24.49 6.91 -7.87
N GLU A 32 23.33 6.30 -8.15
CA GLU A 32 23.21 5.19 -9.11
C GLU A 32 22.84 5.76 -10.48
N VAL A 33 23.74 5.57 -11.46
CA VAL A 33 23.55 6.09 -12.82
C VAL A 33 22.37 5.41 -13.48
N GLY A 34 21.45 6.20 -14.04
CA GLY A 34 20.20 5.73 -14.65
C GLY A 34 19.06 5.52 -13.67
N SER A 35 19.18 6.00 -12.42
CA SER A 35 18.10 5.89 -11.43
C SER A 35 17.01 6.94 -11.58
N ASP A 36 17.28 8.06 -12.27
CA ASP A 36 16.38 9.20 -12.48
C ASP A 36 15.80 9.78 -11.15
N LYS A 37 16.59 9.72 -10.07
CA LYS A 37 16.13 10.10 -8.71
C LYS A 37 16.60 11.46 -8.23
N MET A 38 17.52 12.12 -8.95
CA MET A 38 18.19 13.30 -8.42
C MET A 38 17.88 14.58 -9.19
N LEU A 39 18.33 14.68 -10.45
CA LEU A 39 18.07 15.83 -11.32
C LEU A 39 17.82 15.34 -12.74
N PRO A 40 16.81 15.88 -13.44
CA PRO A 40 16.63 15.61 -14.86
C PRO A 40 17.91 15.97 -15.63
N GLY A 41 18.35 15.13 -16.57
CA GLY A 41 19.56 15.38 -17.36
C GLY A 41 20.88 14.93 -16.72
N LEU A 42 20.88 14.56 -15.43
CA LEU A 42 22.08 14.13 -14.71
C LEU A 42 22.60 12.78 -15.25
N ASP A 43 21.70 11.85 -15.56
CA ASP A 43 22.07 10.52 -16.04
C ASP A 43 22.74 10.60 -17.42
N GLU A 44 22.22 11.42 -18.33
CA GLU A 44 22.81 11.67 -19.64
C GLU A 44 24.18 12.36 -19.53
N ALA A 45 24.33 13.29 -18.57
CA ALA A 45 25.60 13.94 -18.33
C ALA A 45 26.65 12.93 -17.86
N LEU A 46 26.29 12.07 -16.90
CA LEU A 46 27.17 11.06 -16.31
C LEU A 46 27.54 9.95 -17.28
N GLN A 47 26.67 9.59 -18.22
CA GLN A 47 26.92 8.48 -19.14
C GLN A 47 28.22 8.67 -19.93
N GLY A 48 29.10 7.67 -19.86
CA GLY A 48 30.40 7.69 -20.54
C GLY A 48 31.46 8.58 -19.89
N MET A 49 31.17 9.29 -18.80
CA MET A 49 32.16 10.08 -18.06
C MET A 49 33.22 9.19 -17.40
N SER A 50 34.44 9.71 -17.30
CA SER A 50 35.54 9.10 -16.56
C SER A 50 35.71 9.76 -15.18
N ALA A 51 36.38 9.08 -14.25
CA ALA A 51 36.69 9.68 -12.96
C ALA A 51 37.56 10.95 -13.14
N ASN A 52 37.29 11.96 -12.31
CA ASN A 52 37.78 13.33 -12.34
C ASN A 52 37.36 14.16 -13.57
N GLU A 53 36.37 13.71 -14.34
CA GLU A 53 35.78 14.51 -15.41
C GLU A 53 34.68 15.43 -14.86
N THR A 54 34.60 16.64 -15.41
CA THR A 54 33.54 17.59 -15.12
C THR A 54 32.76 17.87 -16.40
N LYS A 55 31.43 17.87 -16.31
CA LYS A 55 30.54 18.32 -17.37
C LYS A 55 29.52 19.29 -16.81
N THR A 56 29.02 20.17 -17.65
CA THR A 56 27.93 21.07 -17.33
C THR A 56 26.72 20.68 -18.15
N PHE A 57 25.55 20.63 -17.53
CA PHE A 57 24.28 20.42 -18.21
C PHE A 57 23.24 21.39 -17.64
N GLN A 58 22.21 21.70 -18.44
CA GLN A 58 21.11 22.55 -18.02
C GLN A 58 19.93 21.72 -17.58
N THR A 59 19.33 22.11 -16.46
CA THR A 59 18.14 21.44 -15.92
C THR A 59 17.29 22.42 -15.12
N GLU A 60 16.06 22.03 -14.85
CA GLU A 60 15.18 22.74 -13.93
C GLU A 60 15.62 22.46 -12.48
N LEU A 61 15.90 23.52 -11.73
CA LEU A 61 16.31 23.44 -10.34
C LEU A 61 15.08 23.58 -9.44
N PHE A 62 14.79 22.52 -8.69
CA PHE A 62 13.73 22.52 -7.69
C PHE A 62 14.34 22.81 -6.31
N GLY A 63 14.16 24.04 -5.83
CA GLY A 63 14.76 24.48 -4.56
C GLY A 63 14.19 25.76 -3.95
N GLY A 64 13.14 26.34 -4.53
CA GLY A 64 12.47 27.53 -4.01
C GLY A 64 11.29 27.22 -3.08
N GLU A 65 10.67 28.27 -2.53
CA GLU A 65 9.43 28.17 -1.76
C GLU A 65 8.35 27.35 -2.50
N PRO A 66 7.45 26.65 -1.78
CA PRO A 66 6.36 25.90 -2.39
C PRO A 66 5.59 26.77 -3.40
N GLY A 67 5.58 26.37 -4.67
CA GLY A 67 4.88 27.08 -5.75
C GLY A 67 5.74 28.02 -6.62
N SER A 68 7.06 28.07 -6.41
CA SER A 68 7.98 28.93 -7.19
C SER A 68 8.14 28.55 -8.67
N GLY A 69 7.88 27.30 -9.05
CA GLY A 69 8.26 26.79 -10.38
C GLY A 69 9.79 26.69 -10.49
N GLY A 70 10.31 25.61 -11.07
CA GLY A 70 11.77 25.43 -11.16
C GLY A 70 12.41 26.50 -12.05
N GLU A 71 13.47 27.15 -11.58
CA GLU A 71 14.30 28.00 -12.43
C GLU A 71 15.26 27.12 -13.24
N VAL A 72 15.46 27.43 -14.52
CA VAL A 72 16.45 26.73 -15.34
C VAL A 72 17.85 27.23 -14.97
N GLY A 73 18.73 26.32 -14.59
CA GLY A 73 20.10 26.63 -14.21
C GLY A 73 21.12 25.67 -14.84
N ASP A 74 22.39 26.10 -14.84
CA ASP A 74 23.54 25.29 -15.21
C ASP A 74 24.01 24.49 -14.00
N VAL A 75 24.18 23.17 -14.16
CA VAL A 75 24.69 22.28 -13.12
C VAL A 75 26.02 21.70 -13.57
N ASP A 76 27.08 22.05 -12.83
CA ASP A 76 28.40 21.44 -12.98
C ASP A 76 28.43 20.12 -12.20
N VAL A 77 28.54 18.99 -12.90
CA VAL A 77 28.76 17.67 -12.31
C VAL A 77 30.22 17.27 -12.44
N THR A 78 30.87 17.00 -11.31
CA THR A 78 32.22 16.43 -11.26
C THR A 78 32.14 15.00 -10.78
N LEU A 79 32.56 14.05 -11.62
CA LEU A 79 32.55 12.63 -11.32
C LEU A 79 33.84 12.25 -10.58
N ASN A 80 33.80 12.05 -9.27
CA ASN A 80 34.99 11.73 -8.48
C ASN A 80 35.44 10.28 -8.66
N ALA A 81 34.50 9.33 -8.64
CA ALA A 81 34.81 7.91 -8.75
C ALA A 81 33.64 7.13 -9.37
N VAL A 82 33.96 6.06 -10.09
CA VAL A 82 32.99 5.07 -10.57
C VAL A 82 33.21 3.76 -9.82
N LYS A 83 32.17 3.25 -9.17
CA LYS A 83 32.15 2.00 -8.43
C LYS A 83 31.18 1.05 -9.10
N LYS A 84 31.59 -0.20 -9.27
CA LYS A 84 30.68 -1.26 -9.74
C LYS A 84 30.10 -1.99 -8.54
N ARG A 85 28.78 -2.18 -8.54
CA ARG A 85 28.13 -3.03 -7.53
C ARG A 85 28.37 -4.48 -7.92
N GLU A 86 29.24 -5.15 -7.18
CA GLU A 86 29.39 -6.59 -7.27
C GLU A 86 28.39 -7.24 -6.32
N LEU A 87 27.36 -7.87 -6.89
CA LEU A 87 26.41 -8.65 -6.11
C LEU A 87 27.10 -9.96 -5.71
N PRO A 88 26.95 -10.41 -4.44
CA PRO A 88 27.43 -11.72 -4.05
C PRO A 88 26.73 -12.80 -4.89
N ALA A 89 27.43 -13.92 -5.09
CA ALA A 89 26.82 -15.10 -5.70
C ALA A 89 25.64 -15.57 -4.84
N LEU A 90 24.54 -15.98 -5.48
CA LEU A 90 23.39 -16.53 -4.78
C LEU A 90 23.67 -18.00 -4.44
N ASP A 91 24.37 -18.22 -3.33
CA ASP A 91 24.79 -19.53 -2.82
C ASP A 91 24.57 -19.67 -1.30
N ASP A 92 25.08 -20.74 -0.70
CA ASP A 92 24.95 -21.01 0.74
C ASP A 92 25.67 -19.96 1.60
N SER A 93 26.76 -19.38 1.11
CA SER A 93 27.46 -18.30 1.84
C SER A 93 26.60 -17.04 1.88
N PHE A 94 25.87 -16.73 0.80
CA PHE A 94 24.89 -15.67 0.80
C PHE A 94 23.73 -15.96 1.77
N ALA A 95 23.22 -17.19 1.79
CA ALA A 95 22.12 -17.57 2.70
C ALA A 95 22.51 -17.36 4.17
N ALA A 96 23.70 -17.84 4.57
CA ALA A 96 24.24 -17.69 5.91
C ALA A 96 24.52 -16.22 6.30
N LEU A 97 24.88 -15.37 5.33
CA LEU A 97 25.12 -13.94 5.58
C LEU A 97 23.81 -13.14 5.69
N ALA A 98 22.81 -13.47 4.88
CA ALA A 98 21.59 -12.67 4.72
C ALA A 98 20.41 -13.15 5.56
N SER A 99 20.52 -14.29 6.25
CA SER A 99 19.40 -14.92 6.96
C SER A 99 19.86 -15.78 8.13
N GLU A 100 18.90 -16.43 8.79
CA GLU A 100 19.13 -17.43 9.83
C GLU A 100 19.44 -18.83 9.30
N PHE A 101 19.41 -19.03 7.98
CA PHE A 101 19.59 -20.33 7.33
C PHE A 101 21.03 -20.56 6.86
N GLU A 102 21.49 -21.81 6.90
CA GLU A 102 22.85 -22.17 6.47
C GLU A 102 22.94 -22.39 4.96
N THR A 103 21.83 -22.78 4.32
CA THR A 103 21.82 -23.10 2.88
C THR A 103 20.82 -22.27 2.10
N LEU A 104 21.12 -22.07 0.80
CA LEU A 104 20.21 -21.41 -0.13
C LEU A 104 18.90 -22.20 -0.31
N VAL A 105 18.95 -23.52 -0.16
CA VAL A 105 17.77 -24.40 -0.26
C VAL A 105 16.79 -24.09 0.86
N GLU A 106 17.27 -23.98 2.10
CA GLU A 106 16.46 -23.62 3.27
C GLU A 106 15.88 -22.22 3.13
N LEU A 107 16.71 -21.23 2.77
CA LEU A 107 16.26 -19.86 2.54
C LEU A 107 15.14 -19.80 1.50
N ARG A 108 15.29 -20.53 0.37
CA ARG A 108 14.25 -20.60 -0.67
C ARG A 108 12.98 -21.29 -0.19
N ALA A 109 13.10 -22.34 0.63
CA ALA A 109 11.95 -23.06 1.17
C ALA A 109 11.14 -22.19 2.14
N ASP A 110 11.80 -21.43 3.01
CA ASP A 110 11.15 -20.46 3.89
C ASP A 110 10.49 -19.33 3.09
N PHE A 111 11.19 -18.72 2.13
CA PHE A 111 10.60 -17.70 1.26
C PHE A 111 9.36 -18.23 0.52
N LYS A 112 9.42 -19.45 0.00
CA LYS A 112 8.27 -20.10 -0.63
C LYS A 112 7.10 -20.23 0.34
N THR A 113 7.36 -20.70 1.56
CA THR A 113 6.33 -20.86 2.61
C THR A 113 5.70 -19.52 2.99
N ARG A 114 6.52 -18.46 3.14
CA ARG A 114 6.05 -17.10 3.42
C ARG A 114 5.17 -16.57 2.28
N LEU A 115 5.60 -16.75 1.03
CA LEU A 115 4.83 -16.34 -0.15
C LEU A 115 3.53 -17.13 -0.29
N GLU A 116 3.56 -18.45 -0.06
CA GLU A 116 2.36 -19.29 -0.07
C GLU A 116 1.35 -18.80 0.98
N ARG A 117 1.79 -18.47 2.20
CA ARG A 117 0.91 -17.90 3.23
C ARG A 117 0.29 -16.56 2.80
N VAL A 118 1.09 -15.65 2.24
CA VAL A 118 0.59 -14.35 1.75
C VAL A 118 -0.43 -14.56 0.63
N LYS A 119 -0.11 -15.40 -0.35
CA LYS A 119 -1.00 -15.68 -1.49
C LYS A 119 -2.28 -16.39 -1.08
N SER A 120 -2.22 -17.27 -0.08
CA SER A 120 -3.39 -17.90 0.52
C SER A 120 -4.33 -16.89 1.17
N LEU A 121 -3.79 -15.93 1.93
CA LEU A 121 -4.59 -14.86 2.54
C LEU A 121 -5.22 -13.94 1.48
N GLU A 122 -4.44 -13.55 0.47
CA GLU A 122 -4.94 -12.76 -0.67
C GLU A 122 -6.06 -13.50 -1.42
N GLN A 123 -5.90 -14.80 -1.66
CA GLN A 123 -6.89 -15.61 -2.35
C GLN A 123 -8.19 -15.73 -1.54
N GLY A 124 -8.10 -15.88 -0.21
CA GLY A 124 -9.25 -15.88 0.67
C GLY A 124 -10.00 -14.54 0.68
N ALA A 125 -9.27 -13.42 0.69
CA ALA A 125 -9.86 -12.09 0.57
C ALA A 125 -10.55 -11.89 -0.79
N GLN A 126 -9.87 -12.23 -1.89
CA GLN A 126 -10.43 -12.15 -3.23
C GLN A 126 -11.71 -12.99 -3.39
N ALA A 127 -11.74 -14.20 -2.81
CA ALA A 127 -12.93 -15.04 -2.86
C ALA A 127 -14.12 -14.42 -2.10
N ARG A 128 -13.87 -13.72 -0.99
CA ARG A 128 -14.90 -12.97 -0.24
C ARG A 128 -15.45 -11.82 -1.07
N ASP A 129 -14.56 -11.04 -1.67
CA ASP A 129 -14.96 -9.86 -2.47
C ASP A 129 -15.79 -10.29 -3.68
N LEU A 130 -15.34 -11.32 -4.40
CA LEU A 130 -16.07 -11.90 -5.53
C LEU A 130 -17.43 -12.50 -5.12
N LEU A 131 -17.53 -13.09 -3.93
CA LEU A 131 -18.80 -13.58 -3.43
C LEU A 131 -19.79 -12.44 -3.22
N VAL A 132 -19.36 -11.35 -2.56
CA VAL A 132 -20.20 -10.17 -2.33
C VAL A 132 -20.63 -9.54 -3.67
N GLU A 133 -19.69 -9.36 -4.60
CA GLU A 133 -19.97 -8.85 -5.95
C GLU A 133 -21.03 -9.70 -6.67
N GLN A 134 -20.85 -11.02 -6.72
CA GLN A 134 -21.82 -11.92 -7.36
C GLN A 134 -23.18 -11.96 -6.67
N LEU A 135 -23.23 -11.72 -5.36
CA LEU A 135 -24.51 -11.63 -4.65
C LEU A 135 -25.22 -10.33 -5.02
N LEU A 136 -24.51 -9.20 -5.02
CA LEU A 136 -25.05 -7.88 -5.37
C LEU A 136 -25.55 -7.82 -6.82
N GLU A 137 -24.91 -8.54 -7.75
CA GLU A 137 -25.41 -8.65 -9.13
C GLU A 137 -26.75 -9.39 -9.24
N LYS A 138 -27.08 -10.23 -8.26
CA LYS A 138 -28.27 -11.09 -8.27
C LYS A 138 -29.45 -10.52 -7.50
N VAL A 139 -29.24 -9.47 -6.70
CA VAL A 139 -30.28 -8.88 -5.86
C VAL A 139 -30.39 -7.38 -6.09
N GLU A 140 -31.62 -6.89 -6.16
CA GLU A 140 -31.89 -5.46 -6.16
C GLU A 140 -32.10 -5.00 -4.72
N ILE A 141 -31.23 -4.11 -4.26
CA ILE A 141 -31.27 -3.54 -2.90
C ILE A 141 -31.68 -2.07 -3.01
N PRO A 142 -32.90 -1.70 -2.60
CA PRO A 142 -33.35 -0.32 -2.62
C PRO A 142 -32.59 0.48 -1.56
N ILE A 143 -32.03 1.63 -1.97
CA ILE A 143 -31.31 2.53 -1.07
C ILE A 143 -32.15 3.79 -0.83
N PRO A 144 -32.37 4.21 0.43
CA PRO A 144 -33.12 5.43 0.72
C PRO A 144 -32.37 6.68 0.23
N GLU A 145 -32.89 7.31 -0.83
CA GLU A 145 -32.31 8.53 -1.43
C GLU A 145 -32.12 9.65 -0.41
N SER A 146 -33.09 9.84 0.49
CA SER A 146 -33.01 10.88 1.52
C SER A 146 -31.84 10.67 2.49
N TYR A 147 -31.47 9.43 2.75
CA TYR A 147 -30.34 9.11 3.63
C TYR A 147 -29.01 9.36 2.92
N VAL A 148 -28.90 8.93 1.65
CA VAL A 148 -27.69 9.15 0.84
C VAL A 148 -27.42 10.65 0.69
N LEU A 149 -28.44 11.43 0.36
CA LEU A 149 -28.31 12.89 0.22
C LEU A 149 -27.82 13.54 1.52
N ALA A 150 -28.43 13.20 2.66
CA ALA A 150 -28.07 13.79 3.95
C ALA A 150 -26.61 13.48 4.34
N GLU A 151 -26.18 12.23 4.16
CA GLU A 151 -24.84 11.79 4.52
C GLU A 151 -23.78 12.34 3.55
N THR A 152 -24.08 12.43 2.24
CA THR A 152 -23.19 13.10 1.28
C THR A 152 -23.02 14.58 1.60
N GLU A 153 -24.10 15.28 1.98
CA GLU A 153 -24.00 16.68 2.42
C GLU A 153 -23.17 16.84 3.68
N GLU A 154 -23.35 15.96 4.67
CA GLU A 154 -22.57 15.97 5.91
C GLU A 154 -21.08 15.72 5.64
N HIS A 155 -20.77 14.73 4.81
CA HIS A 155 -19.40 14.41 4.42
C HIS A 155 -18.71 15.60 3.73
N LEU A 156 -19.34 16.19 2.72
CA LEU A 156 -18.77 17.33 1.98
C LEU A 156 -18.59 18.56 2.87
N LYS A 157 -19.51 18.79 3.81
CA LYS A 157 -19.40 19.86 4.79
C LYS A 157 -18.24 19.63 5.76
N GLY A 158 -17.98 18.39 6.15
CA GLY A 158 -16.83 18.02 6.97
C GLY A 158 -15.49 18.36 6.30
N GLU A 159 -15.45 18.31 4.97
CA GLU A 159 -14.27 18.63 4.17
C GLU A 159 -14.22 20.07 3.66
N GLY A 160 -15.31 20.84 3.79
CA GLY A 160 -15.43 22.18 3.20
C GLY A 160 -15.43 22.17 1.66
N ARG A 161 -15.96 21.11 1.05
CA ARG A 161 -15.99 20.86 -0.41
C ARG A 161 -17.41 20.83 -0.96
N GLU A 162 -18.34 21.58 -0.38
CA GLU A 162 -19.77 21.50 -0.73
C GLU A 162 -20.08 21.83 -2.20
N ALA A 163 -19.24 22.64 -2.85
CA ALA A 163 -19.40 23.07 -4.25
C ALA A 163 -18.67 22.17 -5.28
N ASP A 164 -18.00 21.11 -4.83
CA ASP A 164 -17.28 20.19 -5.71
C ASP A 164 -18.20 19.08 -6.24
N ASP A 165 -18.82 19.30 -7.39
CA ASP A 165 -19.77 18.37 -7.99
C ASP A 165 -19.15 17.02 -8.38
N ALA A 166 -17.88 17.00 -8.78
CA ALA A 166 -17.19 15.76 -9.13
C ALA A 166 -16.95 14.90 -7.88
N HIS A 167 -16.45 15.53 -6.81
CA HIS A 167 -16.26 14.87 -5.53
C HIS A 167 -17.59 14.42 -4.90
N ARG A 168 -18.65 15.24 -5.03
CA ARG A 168 -20.01 14.86 -4.60
C ARG A 168 -20.48 13.56 -5.26
N ALA A 169 -20.29 13.42 -6.56
CA ALA A 169 -20.69 12.23 -7.30
C ALA A 169 -19.89 10.98 -6.87
N GLU A 170 -18.61 11.15 -6.55
CA GLU A 170 -17.75 10.08 -6.00
C GLU A 170 -18.27 9.63 -4.63
N VAL A 171 -18.49 10.57 -3.70
CA VAL A 171 -19.00 10.32 -2.35
C VAL A 171 -20.37 9.65 -2.38
N ASP A 172 -21.31 10.13 -3.20
CA ASP A 172 -22.64 9.52 -3.37
C ASP A 172 -22.52 8.07 -3.87
N SER A 173 -21.72 7.84 -4.92
CA SER A 173 -21.48 6.50 -5.46
C SER A 173 -20.94 5.54 -4.41
N ASP A 174 -19.95 5.98 -3.64
CA ASP A 174 -19.28 5.13 -2.67
C ASP A 174 -20.14 4.86 -1.45
N LEU A 175 -20.91 5.86 -1.00
CA LEU A 175 -21.91 5.67 0.05
C LEU A 175 -22.98 4.67 -0.38
N ARG A 176 -23.51 4.77 -1.60
CA ARG A 176 -24.49 3.80 -2.12
C ARG A 176 -23.94 2.39 -2.17
N LYS A 177 -22.71 2.22 -2.64
CA LYS A 177 -22.04 0.90 -2.66
C LYS A 177 -21.88 0.36 -1.24
N SER A 178 -21.41 1.19 -0.31
CA SER A 178 -21.23 0.82 1.10
C SER A 178 -22.56 0.38 1.74
N LEU A 179 -23.64 1.15 1.53
CA LEU A 179 -24.97 0.82 2.06
C LEU A 179 -25.53 -0.47 1.45
N LYS A 180 -25.39 -0.67 0.14
CA LYS A 180 -25.79 -1.93 -0.51
C LYS A 180 -25.05 -3.12 0.09
N ASN A 181 -23.75 -3.00 0.29
CA ASN A 181 -22.93 -4.05 0.90
C ASN A 181 -23.40 -4.35 2.32
N ASN A 182 -23.59 -3.31 3.14
CA ASN A 182 -24.02 -3.47 4.53
C ASN A 182 -25.41 -4.11 4.62
N PHE A 183 -26.38 -3.66 3.82
CA PHE A 183 -27.72 -4.24 3.82
C PHE A 183 -27.74 -5.70 3.36
N LEU A 184 -26.93 -6.05 2.35
CA LEU A 184 -26.76 -7.43 1.94
C LEU A 184 -26.21 -8.28 3.11
N LEU A 185 -25.14 -7.81 3.75
CA LEU A 185 -24.49 -8.55 4.82
C LEU A 185 -25.37 -8.65 6.08
N ASP A 186 -26.11 -7.60 6.43
CA ASP A 186 -27.09 -7.60 7.52
C ASP A 186 -28.21 -8.62 7.26
N ALA A 187 -28.73 -8.66 6.03
CA ALA A 187 -29.73 -9.67 5.65
C ALA A 187 -29.17 -11.11 5.75
N ILE A 188 -27.89 -11.31 5.43
CA ILE A 188 -27.24 -12.62 5.61
C ILE A 188 -27.05 -12.95 7.10
N VAL A 189 -26.65 -11.98 7.93
CA VAL A 189 -26.54 -12.13 9.39
C VAL A 189 -27.87 -12.61 9.98
N ASP A 190 -28.96 -11.94 9.62
CA ASP A 190 -30.31 -12.29 10.08
C ASP A 190 -30.74 -13.68 9.61
N GLN A 191 -30.51 -13.99 8.33
CA GLN A 191 -30.92 -15.26 7.73
C GLN A 191 -30.13 -16.45 8.28
N GLU A 192 -28.82 -16.29 8.49
CA GLU A 192 -27.93 -17.31 9.04
C GLU A 192 -27.96 -17.35 10.58
N LYS A 193 -28.68 -16.41 11.22
CA LYS A 193 -28.81 -16.27 12.67
C LYS A 193 -27.44 -16.23 13.36
N VAL A 194 -26.58 -15.36 12.83
CA VAL A 194 -25.21 -15.27 13.30
C VAL A 194 -25.16 -14.57 14.65
N GLU A 195 -24.66 -15.28 15.64
CA GLU A 195 -24.34 -14.73 16.96
C GLU A 195 -22.83 -14.54 17.09
N VAL A 196 -22.41 -13.41 17.66
CA VAL A 196 -21.00 -13.08 17.90
C VAL A 196 -20.66 -13.48 19.33
N SER A 197 -19.62 -14.29 19.51
CA SER A 197 -19.13 -14.64 20.85
C SER A 197 -18.22 -13.54 21.42
N GLU A 198 -18.03 -13.55 22.74
CA GLU A 198 -17.10 -12.63 23.40
C GLU A 198 -15.66 -12.84 22.92
N GLU A 199 -15.28 -14.09 22.62
CA GLU A 199 -13.96 -14.42 22.07
C GLU A 199 -13.77 -13.83 20.67
N GLU A 200 -14.75 -13.97 19.78
CA GLU A 200 -14.69 -13.42 18.42
C GLU A 200 -14.60 -11.89 18.44
N LEU A 201 -15.35 -11.26 19.34
CA LEU A 201 -15.30 -9.81 19.56
C LEU A 201 -13.92 -9.37 20.07
N SER A 202 -13.37 -10.10 21.04
CA SER A 202 -12.05 -9.83 21.62
C SER A 202 -10.94 -9.99 20.58
N GLU A 203 -10.99 -11.04 19.77
CA GLU A 203 -10.03 -11.26 18.67
C GLU A 203 -10.09 -10.14 17.63
N PHE A 204 -11.30 -9.69 17.28
CA PHE A 204 -11.48 -8.58 16.35
C PHE A 204 -10.91 -7.27 16.90
N ILE A 205 -11.14 -6.98 18.19
CA ILE A 205 -10.58 -5.83 18.90
C ILE A 205 -9.06 -5.87 18.86
N VAL A 206 -8.43 -7.00 19.21
CA VAL A 206 -6.97 -7.16 19.20
C VAL A 206 -6.41 -6.93 17.80
N ARG A 207 -7.02 -7.55 16.78
CA ARG A 207 -6.58 -7.42 15.39
C ARG A 207 -6.69 -5.98 14.89
N THR A 208 -7.79 -5.32 15.21
CA THR A 208 -8.06 -3.95 14.76
C THR A 208 -7.16 -2.96 15.49
N SER A 209 -6.98 -3.11 16.81
CA SER A 209 -6.13 -2.21 17.60
C SER A 209 -4.68 -2.22 17.13
N MET A 210 -4.15 -3.39 16.72
CA MET A 210 -2.80 -3.51 16.14
C MET A 210 -2.66 -2.69 14.84
N ARG A 211 -3.70 -2.63 14.01
CA ARG A 211 -3.71 -1.80 12.79
C ARG A 211 -3.67 -0.30 13.11
N TYR A 212 -4.33 0.09 14.19
CA TYR A 212 -4.32 1.47 14.68
C TYR A 212 -3.09 1.81 15.54
N GLY A 213 -2.21 0.85 15.82
CA GLY A 213 -1.05 1.05 16.71
C GLY A 213 -1.44 1.32 18.16
N MET A 214 -2.62 0.86 18.60
CA MET A 214 -3.14 1.08 19.94
C MET A 214 -3.22 -0.22 20.77
N PRO A 215 -3.00 -0.15 22.09
CA PRO A 215 -3.31 -1.26 22.99
C PRO A 215 -4.80 -1.69 22.88
N PRO A 216 -5.13 -2.99 22.92
CA PRO A 216 -6.51 -3.48 22.76
C PRO A 216 -7.50 -2.87 23.75
N GLU A 217 -7.13 -2.74 25.03
CA GLU A 217 -7.99 -2.14 26.07
C GLU A 217 -8.27 -0.66 25.79
N GLN A 218 -7.26 0.09 25.33
CA GLN A 218 -7.44 1.50 24.98
C GLN A 218 -8.38 1.65 23.79
N PHE A 219 -8.18 0.83 22.73
CA PHE A 219 -9.05 0.84 21.56
C PHE A 219 -10.51 0.52 21.93
N ALA A 220 -10.74 -0.55 22.70
CA ALA A 220 -12.08 -0.92 23.15
C ALA A 220 -12.76 0.20 23.96
N ASN A 221 -12.00 0.87 24.84
CA ASN A 221 -12.51 2.00 25.61
C ASN A 221 -12.89 3.20 24.72
N GLU A 222 -12.08 3.54 23.71
CA GLU A 222 -12.38 4.64 22.79
C GLU A 222 -13.61 4.33 21.93
N VAL A 223 -13.73 3.10 21.40
CA VAL A 223 -14.92 2.64 20.67
C VAL A 223 -16.17 2.71 21.55
N ALA A 224 -16.08 2.28 22.81
CA ALA A 224 -17.18 2.34 23.75
C ALA A 224 -17.59 3.79 24.08
N LYS A 225 -16.62 4.68 24.33
CA LYS A 225 -16.87 6.11 24.57
C LYS A 225 -17.51 6.80 23.37
N ALA A 226 -17.14 6.41 22.16
CA ALA A 226 -17.72 6.90 20.92
C ALA A 226 -19.13 6.33 20.65
N GLY A 227 -19.63 5.41 21.48
CA GLY A 227 -20.92 4.75 21.26
C GLY A 227 -20.94 3.79 20.06
N GLN A 228 -19.76 3.37 19.58
CA GLN A 228 -19.60 2.57 18.35
C GLN A 228 -19.50 1.06 18.59
N LEU A 229 -19.69 0.61 19.84
CA LEU A 229 -19.59 -0.81 20.19
C LEU A 229 -20.57 -1.68 19.39
N SER A 230 -21.80 -1.20 19.16
CA SER A 230 -22.80 -1.90 18.35
C SER A 230 -22.37 -2.07 16.90
N SER A 231 -21.76 -1.03 16.30
CA SER A 231 -21.20 -1.09 14.95
C SER A 231 -20.08 -2.12 14.87
N LEU A 232 -19.21 -2.15 15.89
CA LEU A 232 -18.11 -3.09 15.94
C LEU A 232 -18.61 -4.55 16.04
N VAL A 233 -19.64 -4.80 16.85
CA VAL A 233 -20.29 -6.12 16.92
C VAL A 233 -20.94 -6.48 15.57
N ALA A 234 -21.59 -5.52 14.91
CA ALA A 234 -22.17 -5.74 13.59
C ALA A 234 -21.10 -6.10 12.55
N ASP A 235 -19.93 -5.47 12.56
CA ASP A 235 -18.83 -5.79 11.64
C ASP A 235 -18.27 -7.21 11.84
N VAL A 236 -18.20 -7.66 13.10
CA VAL A 236 -17.84 -9.05 13.43
C VAL A 236 -18.91 -10.01 12.93
N ALA A 237 -20.19 -9.70 13.17
CA ALA A 237 -21.33 -10.52 12.73
C ALA A 237 -21.34 -10.66 11.20
N ARG A 238 -21.22 -9.55 10.46
CA ARG A 238 -21.15 -9.52 8.99
C ARG A 238 -19.98 -10.33 8.46
N SER A 239 -18.79 -10.16 9.05
CA SER A 239 -17.60 -10.91 8.68
C SER A 239 -17.78 -12.42 8.85
N LYS A 240 -18.42 -12.83 9.96
CA LYS A 240 -18.73 -14.23 10.26
C LYS A 240 -19.80 -14.79 9.32
N ALA A 241 -20.86 -14.04 9.07
CA ALA A 241 -21.94 -14.40 8.16
C ALA A 241 -21.41 -14.65 6.74
N LEU A 242 -20.57 -13.75 6.23
CA LEU A 242 -19.95 -13.93 4.93
C LEU A 242 -19.05 -15.16 4.89
N ALA A 243 -18.31 -15.46 5.96
CA ALA A 243 -17.48 -16.66 6.04
C ALA A 243 -18.31 -17.96 6.02
N VAL A 244 -19.50 -17.97 6.65
CA VAL A 244 -20.43 -19.11 6.59
C VAL A 244 -20.92 -19.35 5.16
N VAL A 245 -21.33 -18.29 4.46
CA VAL A 245 -21.78 -18.40 3.06
C VAL A 245 -20.64 -18.83 2.14
N LEU A 246 -19.45 -18.27 2.34
CA LEU A 246 -18.26 -18.61 1.56
C LEU A 246 -17.86 -20.08 1.69
N GLY A 247 -18.01 -20.68 2.88
CA GLY A 247 -17.75 -22.10 3.10
C GLY A 247 -18.69 -23.03 2.32
N ARG A 248 -19.83 -22.52 1.82
CA ARG A 248 -20.78 -23.25 0.97
C ARG A 248 -20.58 -22.95 -0.51
N ALA A 249 -19.76 -21.96 -0.86
CA ALA A 249 -19.50 -21.56 -2.24
C ALA A 249 -18.47 -22.48 -2.91
N LYS A 250 -18.69 -22.78 -4.19
CA LYS A 250 -17.67 -23.47 -5.00
C LYS A 250 -16.64 -22.46 -5.48
N ILE A 251 -15.42 -22.57 -4.95
CA ILE A 251 -14.34 -21.62 -5.24
C ILE A 251 -13.24 -22.31 -6.03
N VAL A 252 -12.80 -21.66 -7.10
CA VAL A 252 -11.77 -22.14 -8.00
C VAL A 252 -10.72 -21.06 -8.25
N ASP A 253 -9.48 -21.48 -8.47
CA ASP A 253 -8.42 -20.57 -8.92
C ASP A 253 -8.56 -20.24 -10.42
N LYS A 254 -7.67 -19.37 -10.92
CA LYS A 254 -7.66 -18.99 -12.35
C LYS A 254 -7.45 -20.16 -13.32
N LYS A 255 -6.96 -21.32 -12.84
CA LYS A 255 -6.76 -22.55 -13.61
C LYS A 255 -7.92 -23.53 -13.44
N GLY A 256 -8.97 -23.17 -12.70
CA GLY A 256 -10.13 -24.01 -12.43
C GLY A 256 -9.91 -25.05 -11.33
N LYS A 257 -8.79 -25.00 -10.60
CA LYS A 257 -8.53 -25.91 -9.49
C LYS A 257 -9.35 -25.47 -8.27
N SER A 258 -9.99 -26.43 -7.60
CA SER A 258 -10.73 -26.17 -6.37
C SER A 258 -9.82 -25.56 -5.30
N VAL A 259 -10.31 -24.53 -4.64
CA VAL A 259 -9.63 -23.84 -3.53
C VAL A 259 -10.39 -24.16 -2.26
N ASP A 260 -9.70 -24.73 -1.28
CA ASP A 260 -10.26 -24.97 0.04
C ASP A 260 -10.03 -23.73 0.91
N ILE A 261 -11.08 -22.93 1.09
CA ILE A 261 -11.01 -21.69 1.90
C ILE A 261 -10.80 -21.99 3.39
N GLU A 262 -11.30 -23.12 3.88
CA GLU A 262 -11.11 -23.50 5.29
C GLU A 262 -9.63 -23.73 5.57
N ALA A 263 -8.91 -24.35 4.63
CA ALA A 263 -7.46 -24.49 4.70
C ALA A 263 -6.69 -23.15 4.62
N LEU A 264 -7.31 -22.07 4.12
CA LEU A 264 -6.72 -20.72 4.09
C LEU A 264 -6.98 -19.92 5.36
N ARG A 265 -7.83 -20.42 6.28
CA ARG A 265 -8.00 -19.75 7.58
C ARG A 265 -6.65 -19.73 8.30
N PRO A 266 -6.24 -18.57 8.87
CA PRO A 266 -5.06 -18.53 9.71
C PRO A 266 -5.21 -19.59 10.80
N GLN A 267 -4.34 -20.61 10.78
CA GLN A 267 -4.29 -21.55 11.89
C GLN A 267 -3.75 -20.77 13.07
N LEU A 268 -4.58 -20.59 14.10
CA LEU A 268 -4.13 -20.14 15.40
C LEU A 268 -3.22 -21.25 15.93
N THR A 269 -1.93 -21.15 15.67
CA THR A 269 -0.93 -21.93 16.39
C THR A 269 -1.14 -21.66 17.87
N GLN A 270 -1.46 -22.72 18.62
CA GLN A 270 -1.40 -22.74 20.07
C GLN A 270 0.01 -22.41 20.56
#